data_AF-A0A5E4LW35-F1
#
_entry.id   AF-A0A5E4LW35-F1
#
_cell.length_a   1.000
_cell.length_b   1.000
_cell.length_c   1.000
_cell.angle_alpha   90.00
_cell.angle_beta   90.00
_cell.angle_gamma   90.00
#
_symmetry.space_group_name_H-M   'P 1'
#
loop_
_entity.id
_entity.type
_entity.pdbx_description
1 polymer ?
#
loop_
_entity_poly.entity_id
_entity_poly.type
_entity_poly.pdbx_seq_one_letter_code
_entity_poly.pdbx_strand_id
1 'polypeptide(L)'
;MDIEKEKTIIENWAAHLNADDLVDTFGNVPGWLLNFAFFLRNPIETTLKYPRYFSEPRTLDEIMQFFAIETWLYDSTPIIGEVYREIVDQIYRQNLLIKNKMKVGSDIINLKNITIPVLNIVGTTDDLVPPSSSKSIMNAIGSTDKKLIEFPTGHVGLCISQIAHKNLWPEVASWLAQRS
;
A
#
# COMPACT_ATOMS: atom_id res chain seq x y z
N MET A 1 -11.95 -0.13 4.48
CA MET A 1 -12.13 1.05 3.63
C MET A 1 -13.46 1.67 3.99
N ASP A 2 -13.49 2.92 4.40
CA ASP A 2 -14.74 3.62 4.74
C ASP A 2 -15.25 4.25 3.44
N ILE A 3 -16.23 3.62 2.77
CA ILE A 3 -16.66 4.01 1.40
C ILE A 3 -17.23 5.44 1.38
N GLU A 4 -17.52 6.02 2.55
CA GLU A 4 -18.08 7.37 2.74
C GLU A 4 -17.02 8.48 2.87
N LYS A 5 -15.72 8.17 2.81
CA LYS A 5 -14.63 9.16 2.91
C LYS A 5 -14.00 9.51 1.55
N GLU A 6 -13.30 10.65 1.52
CA GLU A 6 -12.58 11.13 0.34
C GLU A 6 -11.57 10.08 -0.13
N LYS A 7 -11.80 9.57 -1.35
CA LYS A 7 -11.03 8.48 -1.95
C LYS A 7 -9.71 9.00 -2.49
N THR A 8 -8.65 8.22 -2.38
CA THR A 8 -7.40 8.50 -3.10
C THR A 8 -7.62 8.42 -4.61
N ILE A 9 -6.66 8.94 -5.38
CA ILE A 9 -6.67 8.80 -6.84
C ILE A 9 -6.76 7.32 -7.25
N ILE A 10 -6.06 6.44 -6.53
CA ILE A 10 -6.05 4.99 -6.79
C ILE A 10 -7.41 4.37 -6.44
N GLU A 11 -7.98 4.71 -5.29
CA GLU A 11 -9.31 4.22 -4.90
C GLU A 11 -10.38 4.70 -5.89
N ASN A 12 -10.27 5.92 -6.41
CA ASN A 12 -11.15 6.43 -7.46
C ASN A 12 -10.97 5.66 -8.78
N TRP A 13 -9.74 5.42 -9.23
CA TRP A 13 -9.51 4.64 -10.44
C TRP A 13 -10.01 3.21 -10.30
N ALA A 14 -9.70 2.52 -9.20
CA ALA A 14 -10.18 1.16 -8.95
C ALA A 14 -11.72 1.09 -8.90
N ALA A 15 -12.39 2.12 -8.39
CA ALA A 15 -13.84 2.18 -8.38
C ALA A 15 -14.48 2.30 -9.77
N HIS A 16 -13.79 2.89 -10.76
CA HIS A 16 -14.37 3.23 -12.07
C HIS A 16 -13.74 2.50 -13.27
N LEU A 17 -12.51 2.00 -13.15
CA LEU A 17 -11.85 1.22 -14.20
C LEU A 17 -12.54 -0.14 -14.34
N ASN A 18 -12.80 -0.58 -15.57
CA ASN A 18 -13.32 -1.91 -15.81
C ASN A 18 -12.19 -2.94 -15.72
N ALA A 19 -12.14 -3.68 -14.61
CA ALA A 19 -11.16 -4.75 -14.42
C ALA A 19 -11.36 -5.88 -15.43
N ASP A 20 -12.59 -6.13 -15.88
CA ASP A 20 -12.88 -7.18 -16.86
C ASP A 20 -12.22 -6.86 -18.20
N ASP A 21 -12.41 -5.63 -18.72
CA ASP A 21 -11.79 -5.22 -19.99
C ASP A 21 -10.25 -5.33 -19.95
N LEU A 22 -9.63 -4.96 -18.82
CA LEU A 22 -8.18 -5.06 -18.65
C LEU A 22 -7.72 -6.52 -18.64
N VAL A 23 -8.39 -7.37 -17.87
CA VAL A 23 -8.03 -8.79 -17.73
C VAL A 23 -8.33 -9.56 -19.03
N ASP A 24 -9.47 -9.31 -19.67
CA ASP A 24 -9.86 -9.98 -20.91
C ASP A 24 -8.96 -9.57 -22.09
N THR A 25 -8.39 -8.36 -22.06
CA THR A 25 -7.45 -7.89 -23.07
C THR A 25 -6.04 -8.44 -22.87
N PHE A 26 -5.51 -8.41 -21.64
CA PHE A 26 -4.09 -8.70 -21.38
C PHE A 26 -3.84 -10.07 -20.73
N GLY A 27 -4.88 -10.76 -20.26
CA GLY A 27 -4.79 -11.96 -19.42
C GLY A 27 -4.32 -11.63 -18.00
N ASN A 28 -3.11 -11.07 -17.88
CA ASN A 28 -2.57 -10.51 -16.64
C ASN A 28 -2.42 -9.00 -16.78
N VAL A 29 -2.63 -8.25 -15.70
CA VAL A 29 -2.42 -6.79 -15.71
C VAL A 29 -0.93 -6.51 -15.86
N PRO A 30 -0.48 -5.87 -16.96
CA PRO A 30 0.94 -5.67 -17.20
C PRO A 30 1.58 -4.73 -16.18
N GLY A 31 2.81 -5.03 -15.75
CA GLY A 31 3.54 -4.18 -14.80
C GLY A 31 3.77 -2.74 -15.29
N TRP A 32 3.98 -2.56 -16.61
CA TRP A 32 4.12 -1.22 -17.20
C TRP A 32 2.86 -0.36 -17.04
N LEU A 33 1.66 -0.99 -17.03
CA LEU A 33 0.40 -0.27 -16.87
C LEU A 33 0.27 0.24 -15.43
N LEU A 34 0.73 -0.53 -14.44
CA LEU A 34 0.81 -0.09 -13.05
C LEU A 34 1.80 1.05 -12.88
N ASN A 35 3.00 0.93 -13.45
CA ASN A 35 4.00 2.00 -13.44
C ASN A 35 3.44 3.29 -14.05
N PHE A 36 2.72 3.17 -15.16
CA PHE A 36 2.07 4.30 -15.81
C PHE A 36 0.98 4.92 -14.94
N ALA A 37 0.15 4.11 -14.27
CA ALA A 37 -0.84 4.59 -13.32
C ALA A 37 -0.17 5.36 -12.15
N PHE A 38 0.88 4.81 -11.55
CA PHE A 38 1.61 5.50 -10.48
C PHE A 38 2.28 6.80 -10.93
N PHE A 39 2.76 6.87 -12.18
CA PHE A 39 3.22 8.12 -12.78
C PHE A 39 2.09 9.16 -12.89
N LEU A 40 0.93 8.76 -13.43
CA LEU A 40 -0.24 9.64 -13.59
C LEU A 40 -0.84 10.09 -12.26
N ARG A 41 -0.56 9.39 -11.17
CA ARG A 41 -1.04 9.73 -9.83
C ARG A 41 -0.44 11.06 -9.35
N ASN A 42 0.84 11.31 -9.65
CA ASN A 42 1.52 12.54 -9.28
C ASN A 42 2.59 12.92 -10.32
N PRO A 43 2.17 13.30 -11.54
CA PRO A 43 3.09 13.47 -12.67
C PRO A 43 4.06 14.62 -12.42
N ILE A 44 3.61 15.69 -11.75
CA ILE A 44 4.46 16.83 -11.42
C ILE A 44 5.59 16.42 -10.49
N GLU A 45 5.30 15.74 -9.38
CA GLU A 45 6.34 15.31 -8.46
C GLU A 45 7.25 14.26 -9.09
N THR A 46 6.71 13.29 -9.83
CA THR A 46 7.52 12.27 -10.51
C THR A 46 8.48 12.88 -11.54
N THR A 47 8.03 13.88 -12.31
CA THR A 47 8.88 14.57 -13.28
C THR A 47 9.91 15.48 -12.61
N LEU A 48 9.53 16.24 -11.56
CA LEU A 48 10.44 17.18 -10.89
C LEU A 48 11.42 16.51 -9.94
N LYS A 49 11.17 15.26 -9.52
CA LYS A 49 12.05 14.49 -8.62
C LYS A 49 13.49 14.44 -9.09
N TYR A 50 13.72 14.11 -10.37
CA TYR A 50 15.07 13.99 -10.93
C TYR A 50 15.85 15.31 -10.92
N PRO A 51 15.38 16.40 -11.54
CA PRO A 51 16.11 17.66 -11.53
C PRO A 51 16.28 18.22 -10.12
N ARG A 52 15.30 18.03 -9.22
CA ARG A 52 15.40 18.43 -7.81
C ARG A 52 16.45 17.59 -7.05
N TYR A 53 16.54 16.30 -7.32
CA TYR A 53 17.53 15.44 -6.66
C TYR A 53 18.96 15.83 -7.07
N PHE A 54 19.17 16.15 -8.35
CA PHE A 54 20.46 16.53 -8.92
C PHE A 54 20.76 18.04 -8.90
N SER A 55 19.93 18.86 -8.25
CA SER A 55 20.20 20.31 -8.13
C SER A 55 21.33 20.64 -7.14
N GLU A 56 21.79 19.66 -6.37
CA GLU A 56 22.89 19.78 -5.41
C GLU A 56 23.92 18.68 -5.67
N PRO A 57 25.20 18.90 -5.29
CA PRO A 57 26.21 17.85 -5.36
C PRO A 57 25.80 16.61 -4.56
N ARG A 58 26.07 15.43 -5.13
CA ARG A 58 25.81 14.12 -4.51
C ARG A 58 27.06 13.26 -4.56
N THR A 59 27.23 12.44 -3.53
CA THR A 59 28.23 11.38 -3.49
C THR A 59 27.82 10.21 -4.40
N LEU A 60 28.78 9.35 -4.74
CA LEU A 60 28.49 8.16 -5.53
C LEU A 60 27.49 7.24 -4.80
N ASP A 61 27.63 7.09 -3.48
CA ASP A 61 26.75 6.24 -2.67
C ASP A 61 25.30 6.74 -2.67
N GLU A 62 25.10 8.07 -2.55
CA GLU A 62 23.76 8.68 -2.63
C GLU A 62 23.12 8.42 -4.00
N ILE A 63 23.88 8.62 -5.08
CA ILE A 63 23.41 8.38 -6.45
C ILE A 63 23.04 6.90 -6.65
N MET A 64 23.88 5.99 -6.17
CA MET A 64 23.62 4.55 -6.24
C MET A 64 22.35 4.18 -5.46
N GLN A 65 22.16 4.75 -4.26
CA GLN A 65 20.96 4.52 -3.47
C GLN A 65 19.71 5.05 -4.18
N PHE A 66 19.78 6.25 -4.78
CA PHE A 66 18.67 6.81 -5.55
C PHE A 66 18.27 5.90 -6.70
N PHE A 67 19.22 5.46 -7.53
CA PHE A 67 18.91 4.57 -8.65
C PHE A 67 18.50 3.17 -8.22
N ALA A 68 18.98 2.66 -7.08
CA ALA A 68 18.49 1.41 -6.52
C ALA A 68 17.00 1.51 -6.16
N ILE A 69 16.59 2.62 -5.53
CA ILE A 69 15.18 2.89 -5.21
C ILE A 69 14.36 3.05 -6.50
N GLU A 70 14.85 3.82 -7.48
CA GLU A 70 14.16 3.98 -8.77
C GLU A 70 13.99 2.63 -9.49
N THR A 71 15.04 1.82 -9.54
CA THR A 71 14.97 0.48 -10.16
C THR A 71 13.92 -0.37 -9.46
N TRP A 72 13.94 -0.41 -8.12
CA TRP A 72 12.94 -1.14 -7.34
C TRP A 72 11.50 -0.62 -7.58
N LEU A 73 11.31 0.69 -7.66
CA LEU A 73 10.00 1.30 -7.89
C LEU A 73 9.40 0.93 -9.27
N TYR A 74 10.23 0.74 -10.29
CA TYR A 74 9.78 0.47 -11.65
C TYR A 74 9.86 -1.01 -12.05
N ASP A 75 10.43 -1.89 -11.21
CA ASP A 75 10.52 -3.35 -11.43
C ASP A 75 9.18 -4.06 -11.13
N SER A 76 8.10 -3.55 -11.71
CA SER A 76 6.74 -4.08 -11.54
C SER A 76 6.54 -5.35 -12.36
N THR A 77 6.17 -6.44 -11.69
CA THR A 77 5.77 -7.69 -12.35
C THR A 77 4.29 -7.67 -12.72
N PRO A 78 3.86 -8.45 -13.75
CA PRO A 78 2.45 -8.56 -14.08
C PRO A 78 1.62 -9.13 -12.92
N ILE A 79 0.46 -8.53 -12.64
CA ILE A 79 -0.50 -9.06 -11.65
C ILE A 79 -1.39 -10.11 -12.32
N ILE A 80 -1.59 -11.23 -11.65
CA ILE A 80 -2.50 -12.30 -12.09
C ILE A 80 -3.90 -11.72 -12.31
N GLY A 81 -4.46 -11.89 -13.51
CA GLY A 81 -5.69 -11.21 -13.93
C GLY A 81 -6.88 -11.45 -13.01
N GLU A 82 -7.18 -12.71 -12.68
CA GLU A 82 -8.30 -13.06 -11.80
C GLU A 82 -8.14 -12.49 -10.38
N VAL A 83 -6.89 -12.44 -9.88
CA VAL A 83 -6.60 -11.82 -8.58
C VAL A 83 -6.85 -10.30 -8.64
N TYR A 84 -6.44 -9.65 -9.73
CA TYR A 84 -6.71 -8.23 -9.93
C TYR A 84 -8.22 -7.95 -9.98
N ARG A 85 -8.97 -8.73 -10.75
CA ARG A 85 -10.43 -8.64 -10.87
C ARG A 85 -11.10 -8.78 -9.51
N GLU A 86 -10.74 -9.81 -8.74
CA GLU A 86 -11.26 -10.05 -7.41
C GLU A 86 -10.95 -8.90 -6.43
N ILE A 87 -9.71 -8.39 -6.42
CA ILE A 87 -9.32 -7.26 -5.55
C ILE A 87 -10.12 -6.01 -5.92
N VAL A 88 -10.21 -5.66 -7.20
CA VAL A 88 -10.93 -4.45 -7.63
C VAL A 88 -12.41 -4.55 -7.28
N ASP A 89 -13.05 -5.67 -7.59
CA ASP A 89 -14.49 -5.82 -7.37
C ASP A 89 -14.83 -6.02 -5.88
N GLN A 90 -14.23 -7.01 -5.23
CA GLN A 90 -14.62 -7.39 -3.88
C GLN A 90 -14.08 -6.42 -2.82
N ILE A 91 -12.89 -5.84 -3.01
CA ILE A 91 -12.25 -4.97 -2.01
C ILE A 91 -12.53 -3.50 -2.32
N TYR A 92 -12.12 -2.99 -3.48
CA TYR A 92 -12.24 -1.56 -3.77
C TYR A 92 -13.68 -1.09 -4.01
N ARG A 93 -14.50 -1.87 -4.73
CA ARG A 93 -15.90 -1.49 -5.03
C ARG A 93 -16.86 -1.92 -3.92
N GLN A 94 -16.80 -3.19 -3.52
CA GLN A 94 -17.80 -3.77 -2.61
C GLN A 94 -17.38 -3.77 -1.14
N ASN A 95 -16.07 -3.65 -0.86
CA ASN A 95 -15.50 -3.63 0.49
C ASN A 95 -15.95 -4.84 1.33
N LEU A 96 -16.00 -6.01 0.71
CA LEU A 96 -16.51 -7.25 1.30
C LEU A 96 -15.64 -7.76 2.45
N LEU A 97 -14.33 -7.48 2.43
CA LEU A 97 -13.39 -7.93 3.46
C LEU A 97 -13.75 -7.38 4.85
N ILE A 98 -13.88 -6.06 4.99
CA ILE A 98 -14.20 -5.43 6.29
C ILE A 98 -15.64 -5.75 6.74
N LYS A 99 -16.51 -6.12 5.79
CA LYS A 99 -17.90 -6.53 6.03
C LYS A 99 -18.04 -8.01 6.42
N ASN A 100 -16.95 -8.77 6.47
CA ASN A 100 -16.93 -10.22 6.68
C ASN A 100 -17.82 -10.99 5.65
N LYS A 101 -17.78 -10.55 4.39
CA LYS A 101 -18.56 -11.12 3.28
C LYS A 101 -17.68 -11.62 2.12
N MET A 102 -16.38 -11.32 2.15
CA MET A 102 -15.44 -11.76 1.12
C MET A 102 -15.26 -13.28 1.23
N LYS A 103 -15.25 -13.95 0.08
CA LYS A 103 -14.94 -15.39 0.00
C LYS A 103 -13.56 -15.59 -0.58
N VAL A 104 -12.78 -16.49 -0.02
CA VAL A 104 -11.52 -16.95 -0.60
C VAL A 104 -11.58 -18.47 -0.65
N GLY A 105 -11.57 -19.03 -1.86
CA GLY A 105 -11.91 -20.45 -2.05
C GLY A 105 -13.34 -20.76 -1.57
N SER A 106 -13.48 -21.74 -0.68
CA SER A 106 -14.77 -22.11 -0.07
C SER A 106 -15.15 -21.25 1.14
N ASP A 107 -14.21 -20.47 1.67
CA ASP A 107 -14.32 -19.93 3.02
C ASP A 107 -14.76 -18.47 3.01
N ILE A 108 -15.73 -18.13 3.87
CA ILE A 108 -16.11 -16.73 4.12
C ILE A 108 -15.15 -16.17 5.17
N ILE A 109 -14.45 -15.09 4.80
CA ILE A 109 -13.49 -14.44 5.68
C ILE A 109 -14.24 -13.69 6.79
N ASN A 110 -13.88 -13.99 8.04
CA ASN A 110 -14.31 -13.24 9.21
C ASN A 110 -13.10 -12.70 9.97
N LEU A 111 -12.89 -11.38 9.90
CA LEU A 111 -11.78 -10.68 10.55
C LEU A 111 -11.78 -10.84 12.08
N LYS A 112 -12.93 -11.16 12.69
CA LYS A 112 -13.02 -11.46 14.12
C LYS A 112 -12.27 -12.74 14.52
N ASN A 113 -11.93 -13.59 13.56
CA ASN A 113 -11.11 -14.77 13.81
C ASN A 113 -9.61 -14.44 13.97
N ILE A 114 -9.18 -13.21 13.64
CA ILE A 114 -7.82 -12.75 13.90
C ILE A 114 -7.72 -12.39 15.39
N THR A 115 -7.29 -13.35 16.20
CA THR A 115 -7.19 -13.25 17.67
C THR A 115 -5.75 -13.22 18.20
N ILE A 116 -4.76 -13.36 17.32
CA ILE A 116 -3.33 -13.25 17.63
C ILE A 116 -2.90 -11.79 17.87
N PRO A 117 -1.73 -11.52 18.48
CA PRO A 117 -1.20 -10.16 18.57
C PRO A 117 -1.08 -9.47 17.20
N VAL A 118 -1.53 -8.22 17.10
CA VAL A 118 -1.48 -7.44 15.85
C VAL A 118 -0.80 -6.08 16.06
N LEU A 119 0.24 -5.82 15.29
CA LEU A 119 0.84 -4.49 15.16
C LEU A 119 0.43 -3.86 13.83
N ASN A 120 -0.22 -2.71 13.88
CA ASN A 120 -0.58 -1.92 12.71
C ASN A 120 0.32 -0.69 12.63
N ILE A 121 1.00 -0.49 11.50
CA ILE A 121 1.94 0.61 11.28
C ILE A 121 1.36 1.48 10.17
N VAL A 122 1.18 2.77 10.43
CA VAL A 122 0.49 3.69 9.53
C VAL A 122 1.33 4.95 9.31
N GLY A 123 1.57 5.30 8.05
CA GLY A 123 2.17 6.56 7.65
C GLY A 123 1.11 7.66 7.63
N THR A 124 1.27 8.71 8.44
CA THR A 124 0.22 9.73 8.59
C THR A 124 0.03 10.60 7.36
N THR A 125 0.97 10.58 6.41
CA THR A 125 0.89 11.29 5.13
C THR A 125 0.87 10.32 3.94
N ASP A 126 0.46 9.07 4.15
CA ASP A 126 0.28 8.09 3.08
C ASP A 126 -0.93 8.44 2.22
N ASP A 127 -0.67 8.68 0.93
CA ASP A 127 -1.65 9.05 -0.08
C ASP A 127 -2.03 7.87 -1.02
N LEU A 128 -1.42 6.70 -0.83
CA LEU A 128 -1.76 5.46 -1.51
C LEU A 128 -2.77 4.67 -0.66
N VAL A 129 -2.48 4.53 0.62
CA VAL A 129 -3.33 3.86 1.61
C VAL A 129 -3.60 4.83 2.76
N PRO A 130 -4.71 5.58 2.72
CA PRO A 130 -5.00 6.61 3.72
C PRO A 130 -4.98 6.06 5.14
N PRO A 131 -4.51 6.84 6.14
CA PRO A 131 -4.51 6.43 7.54
C PRO A 131 -5.88 5.94 8.03
N SER A 132 -6.96 6.57 7.57
CA SER A 132 -8.34 6.19 7.91
C SER A 132 -8.68 4.76 7.44
N SER A 133 -8.27 4.39 6.23
CA SER A 133 -8.46 3.05 5.67
C SER A 133 -7.66 2.01 6.46
N SER A 134 -6.38 2.27 6.75
CA SER A 134 -5.52 1.36 7.51
C SER A 134 -5.95 1.20 8.96
N LYS A 135 -6.36 2.27 9.64
CA LYS A 135 -6.78 2.22 11.06
C LYS A 135 -8.07 1.45 11.29
N SER A 136 -8.95 1.40 10.29
CA SER A 136 -10.25 0.72 10.40
C SER A 136 -10.13 -0.76 10.78
N ILE A 137 -9.03 -1.42 10.39
CA ILE A 137 -8.79 -2.82 10.72
C ILE A 137 -8.73 -3.07 12.24
N MET A 138 -8.28 -2.08 13.02
CA MET A 138 -8.14 -2.20 14.48
C MET A 138 -9.48 -2.44 15.18
N ASN A 139 -10.59 -2.00 14.58
CA ASN A 139 -11.95 -2.22 15.10
C ASN A 139 -12.60 -3.49 14.54
N ALA A 140 -12.12 -3.98 13.39
CA ALA A 140 -12.69 -5.13 12.71
C ALA A 140 -12.14 -6.46 13.24
N ILE A 141 -10.88 -6.52 13.65
CA ILE A 141 -10.25 -7.75 14.16
C ILE A 141 -10.76 -8.16 15.55
N GLY A 142 -10.56 -9.43 15.89
CA GLY A 142 -10.92 -10.01 17.20
C GLY A 142 -9.81 -9.92 18.25
N SER A 143 -8.60 -9.53 17.85
CA SER A 143 -7.44 -9.45 18.74
C SER A 143 -7.64 -8.43 19.85
N THR A 144 -7.26 -8.85 21.06
CA THR A 144 -7.20 -8.01 22.27
C THR A 144 -5.81 -7.40 22.46
N ASP A 145 -4.74 -8.09 22.05
CA ASP A 145 -3.38 -7.55 22.01
C ASP A 145 -3.12 -6.90 20.65
N LYS A 146 -3.47 -5.62 20.54
CA LYS A 146 -3.27 -4.86 19.32
C LYS A 146 -2.66 -3.50 19.59
N LYS A 147 -1.67 -3.11 18.79
CA LYS A 147 -0.99 -1.82 18.86
C LYS A 147 -1.04 -1.11 17.52
N LEU A 148 -1.28 0.19 17.55
CA LEU A 148 -1.18 1.08 16.40
C LEU A 148 0.06 1.97 16.59
N ILE A 149 0.93 2.02 15.59
CA ILE A 149 2.03 2.99 15.50
C ILE A 149 1.72 3.92 14.33
N GLU A 150 1.69 5.21 14.61
CA GLU A 150 1.54 6.25 13.59
C GLU A 150 2.88 6.96 13.41
N PHE A 151 3.34 7.07 12.17
CA PHE A 151 4.63 7.66 11.85
C PHE A 151 4.49 8.77 10.80
N PRO A 152 5.13 9.95 10.99
CA PRO A 152 4.95 11.11 10.12
C PRO A 152 5.70 10.98 8.79
N THR A 153 5.20 10.10 7.93
CA THR A 153 5.78 9.81 6.62
C THR A 153 4.72 9.29 5.64
N GLY A 154 5.08 9.29 4.35
CA GLY A 154 4.28 8.70 3.27
C GLY A 154 4.60 7.22 3.03
N HIS A 155 3.92 6.60 2.08
CA HIS A 155 3.95 5.15 1.84
C HIS A 155 5.35 4.54 1.78
N VAL A 156 6.17 4.99 0.82
CA VAL A 156 7.53 4.49 0.61
C VAL A 156 8.45 4.86 1.78
N GLY A 157 8.21 6.03 2.40
CA GLY A 157 9.01 6.52 3.53
C GLY A 157 8.93 5.62 4.76
N LEU A 158 7.80 4.91 4.97
CA LEU A 158 7.69 3.90 6.03
C LEU A 158 8.73 2.79 5.88
N CYS A 159 8.95 2.34 4.64
CA CYS A 159 9.78 1.20 4.33
C CYS A 159 11.28 1.54 4.31
N ILE A 160 11.65 2.65 3.64
CA ILE A 160 13.04 2.88 3.25
C ILE A 160 13.67 4.18 3.80
N SER A 161 12.93 5.02 4.51
CA SER A 161 13.50 6.29 4.97
C SER A 161 14.49 6.08 6.13
N GLN A 162 15.58 6.85 6.13
CA GLN A 162 16.55 6.84 7.23
C GLN A 162 15.90 7.15 8.59
N ILE A 163 14.90 8.04 8.60
CA ILE A 163 14.17 8.43 9.81
C ILE A 163 13.32 7.25 10.31
N ALA A 164 12.66 6.48 9.43
CA ALA A 164 11.96 5.26 9.82
C ALA A 164 12.92 4.22 10.38
N HIS A 165 14.08 3.98 9.74
CA HIS A 165 15.11 3.07 10.26
C HIS A 165 15.65 3.47 11.62
N LYS A 166 15.75 4.78 11.89
CA LYS A 166 16.25 5.30 13.17
C LYS A 166 15.21 5.26 14.28
N ASN A 167 13.94 5.53 13.96
CA ASN A 167 12.92 5.84 14.98
C ASN A 167 11.75 4.85 15.01
N LEU A 168 11.30 4.35 13.86
CA LEU A 168 10.14 3.46 13.74
C LEU A 168 10.55 1.99 13.90
N TRP A 169 11.49 1.52 13.08
CA TRP A 169 11.85 0.10 13.04
C TRP A 169 12.43 -0.46 14.35
N PRO A 170 13.18 0.31 15.17
CA PRO A 170 13.57 -0.15 16.51
C PRO A 170 12.38 -0.38 17.45
N GLU A 171 11.33 0.44 17.36
CA GLU A 171 10.10 0.25 18.14
C GLU A 171 9.35 -1.01 17.69
N VAL A 172 9.26 -1.22 16.38
CA VAL A 172 8.67 -2.45 15.79
C VAL A 172 9.42 -3.68 16.24
N ALA A 173 10.75 -3.67 16.17
CA ALA A 173 11.61 -4.76 16.61
C ALA A 173 11.44 -5.06 18.11
N SER A 174 11.34 -4.02 18.94
CA SER A 174 11.08 -4.18 20.37
C SER A 174 9.71 -4.82 20.64
N TRP A 175 8.67 -4.40 19.91
CA TRP A 175 7.33 -4.97 20.05
C TRP A 175 7.29 -6.46 19.66
N LEU A 176 8.01 -6.83 18.59
CA LEU A 176 8.16 -8.22 18.16
C LEU A 176 8.94 -9.03 19.20
N ALA A 177 10.08 -8.53 19.68
CA ALA A 177 10.94 -9.23 20.64
C ALA A 177 10.23 -9.57 21.97
N GLN A 178 9.23 -8.77 22.38
CA GLN A 178 8.40 -9.07 23.56
C GLN A 178 7.46 -10.28 23.37
N ARG A 179 7.34 -10.80 22.15
CA ARG A 179 6.39 -11.85 21.73
C ARG A 179 7.07 -13.02 21.00
N SER A 180 8.41 -13.04 20.94
CA SER A 180 9.23 -14.08 20.28
C SER A 180 9.85 -15.05 21.28
#